data_AF-A0A3B1CYX4-F1
#
_entry.id   AF-A0A3B1CYX4-F1
#
_cell.length_a   1.000
_cell.length_b   1.000
_cell.length_c   1.000
_cell.angle_alpha   90.00
_cell.angle_beta   90.00
_cell.angle_gamma   90.00
#
_symmetry.space_group_name_H-M   'P 1'
#
loop_
_entity.id
_entity.type
_entity.pdbx_description
1 polymer ?
#
loop_
_entity_poly.entity_id
_entity_poly.type
_entity_poly.pdbx_seq_one_letter_code
_entity_poly.pdbx_strand_id
1 'polypeptide(L)'
;MSQATALKKDAFGIASNGKLAMWLFIIMDGLSFGGILIGGVALRADTPMAFWPDPGTILNIPLTAFNTFLLICSSFTMVMALDAIRKDDQKGLKKFLILTILGGLIFLGIQVYGYMHFITGNTHLAQSMAEYGMKGSSFLPSSSIYSAIFYGTTAFHGIHVLSGIIYMICILIRANKGHFSSKNYDAVEILGLFWHFIDLAWILVFTVIYLI
;
A
#
# COMPACT_ATOMS: atom_id res chain seq x y z
N MET A 1 -33.95 -33.76 34.68
CA MET A 1 -32.73 -33.99 33.88
C MET A 1 -33.11 -33.94 32.40
N SER A 2 -32.58 -32.99 31.63
CA SER A 2 -31.93 -33.27 30.34
C SER A 2 -31.60 -31.96 29.63
N GLN A 3 -30.33 -31.56 29.82
CA GLN A 3 -29.42 -30.92 28.88
C GLN A 3 -29.95 -29.80 27.97
N ALA A 4 -29.53 -28.58 28.33
CA ALA A 4 -29.45 -27.44 27.44
C ALA A 4 -28.61 -27.79 26.20
N THR A 5 -29.22 -27.62 25.03
CA THR A 5 -28.57 -27.75 23.73
C THR A 5 -27.44 -26.73 23.62
N ALA A 6 -26.20 -27.21 23.69
CA ALA A 6 -25.02 -26.39 23.44
C ALA A 6 -25.11 -25.79 22.03
N LEU A 7 -25.20 -24.46 21.93
CA LEU A 7 -25.09 -23.74 20.68
C LEU A 7 -23.72 -24.06 20.06
N LYS A 8 -23.79 -24.80 18.95
CA LYS A 8 -22.71 -25.21 18.08
C LYS A 8 -21.77 -24.03 17.83
N LYS A 9 -20.54 -24.12 18.32
CA LYS A 9 -19.44 -23.22 17.96
C LYS A 9 -19.28 -23.32 16.46
N ASP A 10 -19.72 -22.29 15.76
CA ASP A 10 -19.76 -22.18 14.31
C ASP A 10 -18.36 -22.41 13.74
N ALA A 11 -18.25 -23.43 12.87
CA ALA A 11 -16.99 -23.89 12.30
C ALA A 11 -16.28 -22.83 11.43
N PHE A 12 -16.99 -21.75 11.10
CA PHE A 12 -16.52 -20.65 10.26
C PHE A 12 -16.28 -19.34 11.04
N GLY A 13 -16.59 -19.31 12.35
CA GLY A 13 -16.51 -18.11 13.16
C GLY A 13 -17.53 -17.03 12.76
N ILE A 14 -18.11 -16.35 13.75
CA ILE A 14 -18.99 -15.20 13.51
C ILE A 14 -18.13 -14.03 13.01
N ALA A 15 -18.06 -13.84 11.69
CA ALA A 15 -17.45 -12.64 11.12
C ALA A 15 -18.28 -11.41 11.55
N SER A 16 -17.65 -10.45 12.22
CA SER A 16 -18.34 -9.21 12.60
C SER A 16 -18.70 -8.40 11.35
N ASN A 17 -19.79 -7.64 11.41
CA ASN A 17 -20.24 -6.80 10.29
C ASN A 17 -19.12 -5.89 9.75
N GLY A 18 -18.24 -5.40 10.63
CA GLY A 18 -17.08 -4.60 10.24
C GLY A 18 -16.04 -5.39 9.43
N LYS A 19 -15.78 -6.65 9.78
CA LYS A 19 -14.87 -7.52 9.02
C LYS A 19 -15.45 -7.84 7.64
N LEU A 20 -16.73 -8.16 7.56
CA LEU A 20 -17.41 -8.41 6.28
C LEU A 20 -17.35 -7.17 5.37
N ALA A 21 -17.67 -5.99 5.91
CA ALA A 21 -17.59 -4.73 5.17
C ALA A 21 -16.16 -4.45 4.68
N MET A 22 -15.14 -4.72 5.51
CA MET A 22 -13.74 -4.55 5.11
C MET A 22 -13.34 -5.51 3.99
N TRP A 23 -13.75 -6.79 4.05
CA TRP A 23 -13.46 -7.74 2.96
C TRP A 23 -14.11 -7.33 1.65
N LEU A 24 -15.38 -6.89 1.67
CA LEU A 24 -16.05 -6.38 0.48
C LEU A 24 -15.35 -5.14 -0.09
N PHE A 25 -14.94 -4.22 0.79
CA PHE A 25 -14.15 -3.05 0.40
C PHE A 25 -12.81 -3.46 -0.25
N ILE A 26 -12.06 -4.38 0.36
CA ILE A 26 -10.79 -4.89 -0.16
C ILE A 26 -10.96 -5.54 -1.54
N ILE A 27 -12.03 -6.32 -1.75
CA ILE A 27 -12.30 -6.93 -3.05
C ILE A 27 -12.55 -5.85 -4.11
N MET A 28 -13.39 -4.86 -3.82
CA MET A 28 -13.68 -3.76 -4.74
C MET A 28 -12.42 -2.94 -5.06
N ASP A 29 -11.60 -2.67 -4.04
CA ASP A 29 -10.36 -1.92 -4.22
C ASP A 29 -9.32 -2.74 -5.01
N GLY A 30 -9.23 -4.04 -4.75
CA GLY A 30 -8.43 -4.99 -5.53
C GLY A 30 -8.84 -5.04 -7.00
N LEU A 31 -10.13 -4.99 -7.30
CA LEU A 31 -10.62 -4.87 -8.68
C LEU A 31 -10.23 -3.53 -9.33
N SER A 32 -10.22 -2.44 -8.56
CA SER A 32 -9.78 -1.12 -9.04
C SER A 32 -8.29 -1.12 -9.40
N PHE A 33 -7.43 -1.66 -8.51
CA PHE A 33 -6.01 -1.87 -8.81
C PHE A 33 -5.82 -2.80 -10.01
N GLY A 34 -6.56 -3.91 -10.07
CA GLY A 34 -6.52 -4.86 -11.18
C GLY A 34 -6.87 -4.18 -12.51
N GLY A 35 -7.91 -3.34 -12.55
CA GLY A 35 -8.31 -2.60 -13.74
C GLY A 35 -7.23 -1.62 -14.21
N ILE A 36 -6.62 -0.86 -13.31
CA ILE A 36 -5.53 0.06 -13.64
C ILE A 36 -4.31 -0.69 -14.17
N LEU A 37 -3.91 -1.80 -13.52
CA LEU A 37 -2.74 -2.58 -13.92
C LEU A 37 -2.96 -3.31 -15.25
N ILE A 38 -4.11 -3.96 -15.44
CA ILE A 38 -4.45 -4.64 -16.70
C ILE A 38 -4.54 -3.61 -17.83
N GLY A 39 -5.18 -2.47 -17.60
CA GLY A 39 -5.24 -1.37 -18.56
C GLY A 39 -3.85 -0.84 -18.92
N GLY A 40 -2.97 -0.69 -17.92
CA GLY A 40 -1.59 -0.29 -18.13
C GLY A 40 -0.78 -1.28 -18.97
N VAL A 41 -0.93 -2.59 -18.71
CA VAL A 41 -0.31 -3.66 -19.50
C VAL A 41 -0.85 -3.71 -20.93
N ALA A 42 -2.16 -3.53 -21.12
CA ALA A 42 -2.75 -3.44 -22.46
C ALA A 42 -2.20 -2.25 -23.26
N LEU A 43 -2.14 -1.07 -22.64
CA LEU A 43 -1.57 0.13 -23.27
C LEU A 43 -0.08 -0.03 -23.60
N ARG A 44 0.67 -0.76 -22.77
CA ARG A 44 2.04 -1.14 -23.08
C ARG A 44 2.12 -2.03 -24.32
N ALA A 45 1.28 -3.06 -24.41
CA ALA A 45 1.30 -4.01 -25.52
C ALA A 45 1.00 -3.33 -26.86
N ASP A 46 0.17 -2.28 -26.85
CA ASP A 46 -0.17 -1.48 -28.04
C ASP A 46 0.85 -0.37 -28.35
N THR A 47 1.72 -0.01 -27.40
CA THR A 47 2.73 1.04 -27.59
C THR A 47 4.00 0.43 -28.21
N PRO A 48 4.53 0.99 -29.31
CA PRO A 48 5.79 0.50 -29.87
C PRO A 48 6.91 0.57 -28.82
N MET A 49 7.75 -0.48 -28.74
CA MET A 49 8.79 -0.61 -27.71
C MET A 49 9.74 0.60 -27.66
N ALA A 50 9.94 1.29 -28.79
CA ALA A 50 10.75 2.51 -28.86
C ALA A 50 10.22 3.68 -27.98
N PHE A 51 8.96 3.64 -27.55
CA PHE A 51 8.33 4.68 -26.73
C PHE A 51 7.97 4.21 -25.31
N TRP A 52 8.31 2.96 -24.95
CA TRP A 52 8.12 2.43 -23.61
C TRP A 52 9.48 2.20 -22.94
N PRO A 53 9.81 2.93 -21.85
CA PRO A 53 11.12 2.85 -21.21
C PRO A 53 11.46 1.45 -20.67
N ASP A 54 12.71 1.02 -20.86
CA ASP A 54 13.22 -0.19 -20.22
C ASP A 54 13.34 0.01 -18.68
N PRO A 55 13.14 -1.04 -17.87
CA PRO A 55 13.30 -0.97 -16.42
C PRO A 55 14.65 -0.37 -16.00
N GLY A 56 14.61 0.63 -15.11
CA GLY A 56 15.80 1.26 -14.54
C GLY A 56 16.38 2.44 -15.33
N THR A 57 15.87 2.74 -16.52
CA THR A 57 16.36 3.85 -17.35
C THR A 57 15.88 5.22 -16.87
N ILE A 58 14.61 5.30 -16.48
CA ILE A 58 13.97 6.51 -15.94
C ILE A 58 13.70 6.37 -14.45
N LEU A 59 13.21 5.20 -14.01
CA LEU A 59 12.83 4.96 -12.63
C LEU A 59 14.00 4.40 -11.82
N ASN A 60 14.18 4.89 -10.59
CA ASN A 60 15.22 4.41 -9.68
C ASN A 60 14.80 3.12 -8.97
N ILE A 61 15.12 1.97 -9.56
CA ILE A 61 14.76 0.65 -9.00
C ILE A 61 15.36 0.41 -7.61
N PRO A 62 16.66 0.68 -7.33
CA PRO A 62 17.22 0.43 -6.00
C PRO A 62 16.52 1.19 -4.87
N LEU A 63 16.23 2.48 -5.09
CA LEU A 63 15.53 3.30 -4.11
C LEU A 63 14.11 2.79 -3.87
N THR A 64 13.37 2.45 -4.93
CA THR A 64 12.01 1.93 -4.81
C THR A 64 11.98 0.52 -4.23
N ALA A 65 12.99 -0.32 -4.50
CA ALA A 65 13.13 -1.65 -3.90
C ALA A 65 13.36 -1.54 -2.39
N PHE A 66 14.24 -0.62 -1.96
CA PHE A 66 14.42 -0.31 -0.55
C PHE A 66 13.12 0.20 0.09
N ASN A 67 12.39 1.06 -0.60
CA ASN A 67 11.09 1.57 -0.15
C ASN A 67 10.07 0.44 0.04
N THR A 68 10.03 -0.50 -0.91
CA THR A 68 9.16 -1.69 -0.87
C THR A 68 9.53 -2.61 0.29
N PHE A 69 10.82 -2.86 0.50
CA PHE A 69 11.29 -3.63 1.66
C PHE A 69 10.83 -3.00 2.98
N LEU A 70 10.93 -1.67 3.10
CA LEU A 70 10.49 -0.95 4.28
C LEU A 70 8.98 -1.07 4.50
N LEU A 71 8.17 -1.04 3.44
CA LEU A 71 6.73 -1.24 3.53
C LEU A 71 6.37 -2.66 4.02
N ILE A 72 7.05 -3.69 3.50
CA ILE A 72 6.88 -5.09 3.94
C ILE A 72 7.27 -5.23 5.42
N CYS A 73 8.37 -4.61 5.85
CA CYS A 73 8.74 -4.56 7.27
C CYS A 73 7.68 -3.88 8.12
N SER A 74 7.05 -2.80 7.64
CA SER A 74 5.94 -2.13 8.34
C SER A 74 4.72 -3.06 8.48
N SER A 75 4.44 -3.85 7.45
CA SER A 75 3.38 -4.86 7.44
C SER A 75 3.62 -5.91 8.52
N PHE A 76 4.87 -6.40 8.65
CA PHE A 76 5.24 -7.29 9.76
C PHE A 76 5.01 -6.65 11.14
N THR A 77 5.38 -5.38 11.32
CA THR A 77 5.11 -4.69 12.61
C THR A 77 3.62 -4.54 12.90
N MET A 78 2.77 -4.41 11.89
CA MET A 78 1.31 -4.38 12.08
C MET A 78 0.77 -5.71 12.64
N VAL A 79 1.31 -6.85 12.16
CA VAL A 79 0.97 -8.18 12.72
C VAL A 79 1.38 -8.26 14.20
N MET A 80 2.57 -7.76 14.54
CA MET A 80 3.03 -7.74 15.93
C MET A 80 2.15 -6.86 16.83
N ALA A 81 1.62 -5.75 16.30
CA ALA A 81 0.68 -4.90 17.03
C ALA A 81 -0.62 -5.65 17.38
N LEU A 82 -1.15 -6.42 16.44
CA LEU A 82 -2.34 -7.25 16.64
C LEU A 82 -2.09 -8.41 17.62
N ASP A 83 -0.93 -9.08 17.52
CA ASP A 83 -0.56 -10.15 18.45
C ASP A 83 -0.39 -9.63 19.88
N ALA A 84 0.23 -8.45 20.06
CA ALA A 84 0.38 -7.82 21.36
C ALA A 84 -0.98 -7.56 22.04
N ILE A 85 -1.94 -6.95 21.33
CA ILE A 85 -3.24 -6.66 21.93
C ILE A 85 -4.08 -7.92 22.21
N ARG A 86 -3.92 -8.98 21.43
CA ARG A 86 -4.53 -10.30 21.71
C ARG A 86 -4.03 -10.88 23.05
N LYS A 87 -2.84 -10.50 23.48
CA LYS A 87 -2.24 -10.86 24.78
C LYS A 87 -2.44 -9.79 25.87
N ASP A 88 -3.35 -8.83 25.65
CA ASP A 88 -3.58 -7.67 26.52
C ASP A 88 -2.36 -6.74 26.72
N ASP A 89 -1.33 -6.84 25.87
CA ASP A 89 -0.16 -5.97 25.93
C ASP A 89 -0.41 -4.62 25.21
N GLN A 90 -0.88 -3.64 26.00
CA GLN A 90 -1.10 -2.26 25.54
C GLN A 90 0.19 -1.55 25.09
N LYS A 91 1.33 -1.86 25.73
CA LYS A 91 2.60 -1.21 25.40
C LYS A 91 3.10 -1.73 24.07
N GLY A 92 3.02 -3.04 23.86
CA GLY A 92 3.31 -3.70 22.58
C GLY A 92 2.44 -3.15 21.45
N LEU A 93 1.12 -3.09 21.63
CA LEU A 93 0.19 -2.52 20.65
C LEU A 93 0.64 -1.12 20.19
N LYS A 94 0.86 -0.21 21.15
CA LYS A 94 1.23 1.17 20.85
C LYS A 94 2.60 1.26 20.17
N LYS A 95 3.59 0.52 20.65
CA LYS A 95 4.94 0.49 20.09
C LYS A 95 4.91 0.07 18.62
N PHE A 96 4.25 -1.04 18.33
CA PHE A 96 4.21 -1.59 16.98
C PHE A 96 3.33 -0.77 16.02
N LEU A 97 2.23 -0.17 16.49
CA LEU A 97 1.48 0.80 15.69
C LEU A 97 2.33 2.02 15.33
N ILE A 98 3.11 2.57 16.27
CA ILE A 98 4.02 3.69 15.99
C ILE A 98 5.07 3.29 14.96
N LEU A 99 5.68 2.11 15.09
CA LEU A 99 6.65 1.62 14.11
C LEU A 99 6.03 1.45 12.71
N THR A 100 4.80 0.94 12.64
CA THR A 100 4.07 0.79 11.37
C THR A 100 3.78 2.15 10.73
N ILE A 101 3.31 3.12 11.52
CA ILE A 101 3.06 4.50 11.08
C ILE A 101 4.34 5.15 10.56
N LEU A 102 5.45 5.03 11.28
CA LEU A 102 6.74 5.56 10.85
C LEU A 102 7.20 4.92 9.54
N GLY A 103 7.01 3.61 9.39
CA GLY A 103 7.26 2.91 8.14
C GLY A 103 6.46 3.51 6.97
N GLY A 104 5.15 3.66 7.14
CA GLY A 104 4.28 4.28 6.13
C GLY A 104 4.65 5.73 5.80
N LEU A 105 5.02 6.53 6.81
CA LEU A 105 5.44 7.93 6.60
C LEU A 105 6.77 8.03 5.85
N ILE A 106 7.75 7.19 6.19
CA ILE A 106 9.01 7.11 5.45
C ILE A 106 8.73 6.69 4.01
N PHE A 107 7.83 5.72 3.81
CA PHE A 107 7.44 5.27 2.48
C PHE A 107 6.88 6.40 1.62
N LEU A 108 5.92 7.17 2.16
CA LEU A 108 5.37 8.33 1.47
C LEU A 108 6.42 9.43 1.26
N GLY A 109 7.32 9.63 2.22
CA GLY A 109 8.43 10.59 2.08
C GLY A 109 9.36 10.25 0.91
N ILE A 110 9.73 8.98 0.78
CA ILE A 110 10.55 8.50 -0.35
C ILE A 110 9.77 8.64 -1.67
N GLN A 111 8.46 8.34 -1.67
CA GLN A 111 7.60 8.50 -2.83
C GLN A 111 7.55 9.97 -3.30
N VAL A 112 7.33 10.91 -2.38
CA VAL A 112 7.32 12.36 -2.66
C VAL A 112 8.70 12.83 -3.13
N TYR A 113 9.78 12.35 -2.51
CA TYR A 113 11.13 12.65 -2.95
C TYR A 113 11.37 12.21 -4.41
N GLY A 114 10.94 10.99 -4.77
CA GLY A 114 11.00 10.49 -6.15
C GLY A 114 10.23 11.37 -7.12
N TYR A 115 9.00 11.78 -6.76
CA TYR A 115 8.20 12.68 -7.60
C TYR A 115 8.83 14.04 -7.77
N MET A 116 9.40 14.62 -6.69
CA MET A 116 10.09 15.90 -6.78
C MET A 116 11.31 15.80 -7.71
N HIS A 117 12.07 14.71 -7.64
CA HIS A 117 13.20 14.47 -8.54
C HIS A 117 12.75 14.41 -10.02
N PHE A 118 11.62 13.77 -10.29
CA PHE A 118 11.03 13.69 -11.63
C PHE A 118 10.50 15.05 -12.14
N ILE A 119 9.84 15.83 -11.28
CA ILE A 119 9.24 17.12 -11.63
C ILE A 119 10.32 18.20 -11.79
N THR A 120 11.27 18.30 -10.86
CA THR A 120 12.38 19.28 -10.96
C THR A 120 13.24 18.99 -12.19
N GLY A 121 13.44 17.70 -12.50
CA GLY A 121 14.20 17.31 -13.66
C GLY A 121 15.71 17.49 -13.49
N ASN A 122 16.47 16.83 -14.35
CA ASN A 122 17.91 17.01 -14.46
C ASN A 122 18.38 16.57 -15.86
N THR A 123 19.65 16.84 -16.20
CA THR A 123 20.22 16.56 -17.52
C THR A 123 20.23 15.07 -17.85
N HIS A 124 20.53 14.20 -16.87
CA HIS A 124 20.52 12.76 -17.06
C HIS A 124 19.10 12.24 -17.34
N LEU A 125 18.11 12.67 -16.57
CA LEU A 125 16.70 12.33 -16.77
C LEU A 125 16.21 12.81 -18.14
N ALA A 126 16.56 14.03 -18.55
CA ALA A 126 16.21 14.57 -19.85
C ALA A 126 16.78 13.73 -21.00
N GLN A 127 18.03 13.27 -20.86
CA GLN A 127 18.67 12.39 -21.84
C GLN A 127 17.98 11.02 -21.90
N SER A 128 17.77 10.36 -20.75
CA SER A 128 17.04 9.09 -20.69
C SER A 128 15.64 9.19 -21.27
N MET A 129 14.93 10.30 -21.04
CA MET A 129 13.59 10.54 -21.57
C MET A 129 13.58 10.75 -23.09
N ALA A 130 14.58 11.46 -23.62
CA ALA A 130 14.69 11.76 -25.05
C ALA A 130 14.89 10.49 -25.90
N GLU A 131 15.56 9.46 -25.36
CA GLU A 131 15.72 8.15 -26.00
C GLU A 131 14.38 7.46 -26.30
N TYR A 132 13.35 7.75 -25.51
CA TYR A 132 11.99 7.22 -25.68
C TYR A 132 11.00 8.23 -26.25
N GLY A 133 11.50 9.27 -26.94
CA GLY A 133 10.67 10.26 -27.62
C GLY A 133 9.94 11.25 -26.71
N MET A 134 10.25 11.27 -25.40
CA MET A 134 9.70 12.25 -24.46
C MET A 134 10.46 13.58 -24.56
N LYS A 135 9.73 14.69 -24.50
CA LYS A 135 10.31 16.05 -24.61
C LYS A 135 10.39 16.73 -23.25
N GLY A 136 11.44 17.52 -23.05
CA GLY A 136 11.66 18.33 -21.85
C GLY A 136 12.59 17.67 -20.84
N SER A 137 12.82 18.36 -19.73
CA SER A 137 13.71 17.91 -18.65
C SER A 137 12.98 17.28 -17.46
N SER A 138 11.64 17.37 -17.45
CA SER A 138 10.79 16.94 -16.34
C SER A 138 9.90 15.78 -16.76
N PHE A 139 9.90 14.72 -15.96
CA PHE A 139 9.04 13.56 -16.13
C PHE A 139 7.69 13.84 -15.47
N LEU A 140 6.75 14.38 -16.26
CA LEU A 140 5.43 14.80 -15.82
C LEU A 140 4.37 13.78 -16.23
N PRO A 141 3.16 13.79 -15.64
CA PRO A 141 2.07 12.91 -16.08
C PRO A 141 1.75 13.02 -17.57
N SER A 142 1.95 14.19 -18.18
CA SER A 142 1.71 14.46 -19.60
C SER A 142 2.89 14.12 -20.52
N SER A 143 4.02 13.63 -20.02
CA SER A 143 5.22 13.36 -20.82
C SER A 143 5.03 12.20 -21.80
N SER A 144 4.28 11.16 -21.42
CA SER A 144 3.96 9.99 -22.23
C SER A 144 2.78 9.20 -21.64
N ILE A 145 2.31 8.20 -22.38
CA ILE A 145 1.34 7.23 -21.84
C ILE A 145 1.94 6.47 -20.64
N TYR A 146 3.24 6.14 -20.70
CA TYR A 146 3.97 5.50 -19.61
C TYR A 146 3.95 6.35 -18.34
N SER A 147 4.26 7.64 -18.44
CA SER A 147 4.22 8.54 -17.29
C SER A 147 2.81 8.70 -16.72
N ALA A 148 1.79 8.76 -17.58
CA ALA A 148 0.40 8.86 -17.14
C ALA A 148 -0.03 7.63 -16.33
N ILE A 149 0.30 6.42 -16.81
CA ILE A 149 0.02 5.16 -16.10
C ILE A 149 0.82 5.09 -14.81
N PHE A 150 2.11 5.43 -14.85
CA PHE A 150 2.99 5.47 -13.68
C PHE A 150 2.36 6.34 -12.58
N TYR A 151 2.16 7.63 -12.84
CA TYR A 151 1.64 8.57 -11.85
C TYR A 151 0.22 8.22 -11.42
N GLY A 152 -0.65 7.81 -12.34
CA GLY A 152 -2.01 7.41 -12.02
C GLY A 152 -2.05 6.23 -11.04
N THR A 153 -1.28 5.18 -11.33
CA THR A 153 -1.22 3.97 -10.49
C THR A 153 -0.59 4.26 -9.14
N THR A 154 0.58 4.91 -9.12
CA THR A 154 1.33 5.12 -7.90
C THR A 154 0.73 6.22 -7.02
N ALA A 155 0.05 7.22 -7.58
CA ALA A 155 -0.72 8.19 -6.80
C ALA A 155 -1.97 7.57 -6.19
N PHE A 156 -2.70 6.72 -6.94
CA PHE A 156 -3.83 5.98 -6.40
C PHE A 156 -3.38 5.15 -5.19
N HIS A 157 -2.28 4.42 -5.31
CA HIS A 157 -1.68 3.71 -4.18
C HIS A 157 -1.26 4.64 -3.02
N GLY A 158 -0.57 5.73 -3.31
CA GLY A 158 -0.11 6.69 -2.30
C GLY A 158 -1.26 7.27 -1.46
N ILE A 159 -2.43 7.50 -2.06
CA ILE A 159 -3.64 7.92 -1.34
C ILE A 159 -4.12 6.82 -0.39
N HIS A 160 -4.10 5.56 -0.81
CA HIS A 160 -4.45 4.43 0.07
C HIS A 160 -3.49 4.33 1.25
N VAL A 161 -2.18 4.42 1.03
CA VAL A 161 -1.18 4.44 2.10
C VAL A 161 -1.43 5.59 3.07
N LEU A 162 -1.67 6.80 2.56
CA LEU A 162 -1.99 7.96 3.39
C LEU A 162 -3.26 7.74 4.23
N SER A 163 -4.31 7.20 3.63
CA SER A 163 -5.56 6.88 4.35
C SER A 163 -5.33 5.81 5.43
N GLY A 164 -4.48 4.81 5.16
CA GLY A 164 -4.08 3.78 6.12
C GLY A 164 -3.32 4.36 7.30
N ILE A 165 -2.40 5.29 7.06
CA ILE A 165 -1.67 6.00 8.13
C ILE A 165 -2.63 6.82 8.98
N ILE A 166 -3.55 7.57 8.37
CA ILE A 166 -4.57 8.35 9.10
C ILE A 166 -5.42 7.40 9.96
N TYR A 167 -5.89 6.29 9.39
CA TYR A 167 -6.68 5.30 10.13
C TYR A 167 -5.89 4.71 11.29
N MET A 168 -4.62 4.38 11.09
CA MET A 168 -3.70 3.92 12.15
C MET A 168 -3.52 4.93 13.27
N ILE A 169 -3.35 6.21 12.94
CA ILE A 169 -3.24 7.30 13.91
C ILE A 169 -4.52 7.38 14.76
N CYS A 170 -5.70 7.27 14.14
CA CYS A 170 -6.97 7.23 14.86
C CYS A 170 -7.05 6.03 15.83
N ILE A 171 -6.60 4.85 15.40
CA ILE A 171 -6.54 3.66 16.25
C ILE A 171 -5.51 3.84 17.37
N LEU A 172 -4.34 4.42 17.12
CA LEU A 172 -3.35 4.72 18.15
C LEU A 172 -3.89 5.69 19.21
N ILE A 173 -4.62 6.74 18.80
CA ILE A 173 -5.28 7.66 19.74
C ILE A 173 -6.30 6.90 20.60
N ARG A 174 -7.08 5.99 20.01
CA ARG A 174 -8.04 5.14 20.75
C ARG A 174 -7.34 4.15 21.68
N ALA A 175 -6.20 3.61 21.29
CA ALA A 175 -5.38 2.73 22.12
C ALA A 175 -4.79 3.48 23.31
N ASN A 176 -4.42 4.76 23.14
CA ASN A 176 -3.97 5.61 24.24
C ASN A 176 -5.06 5.87 25.29
N LYS A 177 -6.33 5.85 24.88
CA LYS A 177 -7.50 5.93 25.78
C LYS A 177 -7.90 4.58 26.39
N GLY A 178 -7.20 3.47 26.06
CA GLY A 178 -7.47 2.16 26.63
C GLY A 178 -8.70 1.43 26.07
N HIS A 179 -9.14 1.77 24.85
CA HIS A 179 -10.37 1.19 24.27
C HIS A 179 -10.22 -0.26 23.77
N PHE A 180 -9.01 -0.80 23.71
CA PHE A 180 -8.75 -2.13 23.16
C PHE A 180 -8.30 -3.10 24.25
N SER A 181 -8.62 -4.38 24.08
CA SER A 181 -8.21 -5.48 24.95
C SER A 181 -8.24 -6.80 24.17
N SER A 182 -7.84 -7.89 24.80
CA SER A 182 -7.95 -9.26 24.26
C SER A 182 -9.39 -9.68 23.91
N LYS A 183 -10.40 -8.96 24.41
CA LYS A 183 -11.81 -9.20 24.07
C LYS A 183 -12.37 -8.21 23.05
N ASN A 184 -11.68 -7.09 22.82
CA ASN A 184 -12.11 -6.01 21.95
C ASN A 184 -10.94 -5.49 21.12
N TYR A 185 -10.47 -6.28 20.17
CA TYR A 185 -9.39 -5.92 19.24
C TYR A 185 -9.83 -5.89 17.77
N ASP A 186 -11.13 -6.08 17.50
CA ASP A 186 -11.69 -6.21 16.15
C ASP A 186 -11.31 -5.03 15.24
N ALA A 187 -11.31 -3.80 15.76
CA ALA A 187 -10.92 -2.63 14.98
C ALA A 187 -9.42 -2.61 14.63
N VAL A 188 -8.56 -3.18 15.48
CA VAL A 188 -7.11 -3.32 15.20
C VAL A 188 -6.89 -4.39 14.14
N GLU A 189 -7.67 -5.47 14.17
CA GLU A 189 -7.63 -6.51 13.15
C GLU A 189 -8.12 -6.00 11.79
N ILE A 190 -9.24 -5.26 11.76
CA ILE A 190 -9.79 -4.64 10.54
C ILE A 190 -8.78 -3.66 9.93
N LEU A 191 -8.11 -2.85 10.77
CA LEU A 191 -7.01 -1.99 10.35
C LEU A 191 -5.86 -2.81 9.73
N GLY A 192 -5.49 -3.92 10.37
CA GLY A 192 -4.45 -4.82 9.87
C GLY A 192 -4.78 -5.37 8.49
N LEU A 193 -6.02 -5.85 8.28
CA LEU A 193 -6.48 -6.33 6.96
C LEU A 193 -6.30 -5.27 5.88
N PHE A 194 -6.68 -4.03 6.16
CA PHE A 194 -6.51 -2.93 5.21
C PHE A 194 -5.03 -2.64 4.92
N TRP A 195 -4.19 -2.57 5.95
CA TRP A 195 -2.76 -2.28 5.77
C TRP A 195 -2.02 -3.37 4.99
N HIS A 196 -2.30 -4.65 5.28
CA HIS A 196 -1.72 -5.77 4.55
C HIS A 196 -2.16 -5.80 3.09
N PHE A 197 -3.41 -5.42 2.81
CA PHE A 197 -3.88 -5.30 1.44
C PHE A 197 -3.14 -4.19 0.67
N ILE A 198 -2.93 -3.03 1.28
CA ILE A 198 -2.15 -1.93 0.68
C ILE A 198 -0.74 -2.40 0.32
N ASP A 199 -0.07 -3.10 1.24
CA ASP A 199 1.28 -3.66 1.03
C ASP A 199 1.30 -4.68 -0.13
N LEU A 200 0.34 -5.61 -0.16
CA LEU A 200 0.19 -6.56 -1.27
C LEU A 200 -0.03 -5.85 -2.62
N ALA A 201 -0.90 -4.84 -2.65
CA ALA A 201 -1.16 -4.06 -3.85
C ALA A 201 0.12 -3.36 -4.34
N TRP A 202 0.95 -2.84 -3.42
CA TRP A 202 2.21 -2.22 -3.78
C TRP A 202 3.18 -3.20 -4.42
N ILE A 203 3.29 -4.43 -3.92
CA ILE A 203 4.17 -5.45 -4.51
C ILE A 203 3.81 -5.69 -5.98
N LEU A 204 2.51 -5.74 -6.31
CA LEU A 204 2.03 -5.87 -7.69
C LEU A 204 2.35 -4.62 -8.52
N VAL A 205 2.10 -3.42 -7.97
CA VAL A 205 2.41 -2.15 -8.65
C VAL A 205 3.92 -2.05 -8.94
N PHE A 206 4.76 -2.32 -7.95
CA PHE A 206 6.22 -2.33 -8.10
C PHE A 206 6.65 -3.31 -9.18
N THR A 207 6.11 -4.53 -9.18
CA THR A 207 6.46 -5.55 -10.17
C THR A 207 6.07 -5.11 -11.58
N VAL A 208 4.83 -4.65 -11.79
CA VAL A 208 4.30 -4.35 -13.13
C VAL A 208 4.82 -3.01 -13.68
N ILE A 209 5.07 -2.02 -12.83
CA ILE A 209 5.44 -0.66 -13.26
C ILE A 209 6.95 -0.42 -13.24
N TYR A 210 7.70 -1.02 -12.29
CA TYR A 210 9.13 -0.76 -12.14
C TYR A 210 10.03 -1.86 -12.69
N LEU A 211 9.58 -3.12 -12.68
CA LEU A 211 10.44 -4.27 -13.02
C LEU A 211 10.13 -4.87 -14.38
N ILE A 212 8.87 -4.85 -14.79
CA ILE A 212 8.44 -5.34 -16.09
C ILE A 212 8.28 -4.14 -16.96
#